data_AF-A0A7C5PC70-F1
#
_entry.id   AF-A0A7C5PC70-F1
#
_cell.length_a   1.000
_cell.length_b   1.000
_cell.length_c   1.000
_cell.angle_alpha   90.00
_cell.angle_beta   90.00
_cell.angle_gamma   90.00
#
_symmetry.space_group_name_H-M   'P 1'
#
loop_
_entity.id
_entity.type
_entity.pdbx_description
1 polymer ?
#
loop_
_entity_poly.entity_id
_entity_poly.type
_entity_poly.pdbx_seq_one_letter_code
_entity_poly.pdbx_strand_id
1 'polypeptide(L)'
;MSELKVFKVVGEIRKPNFEIPFKKEIVALKLEQALEKVYCEIGSRHRAKRSQIKIIKVEEISPQEVEDLLVKKLLAGEGVQ
;
A
#
# COMPACT_ATOMS: atom_id res chain seq x y z
N MET A 1 -13.34 14.06 -13.32
CA MET A 1 -13.28 13.90 -11.85
C MET A 1 -12.70 12.52 -11.59
N SER A 2 -11.57 12.41 -10.88
CA SER A 2 -10.96 11.11 -10.56
C SER A 2 -11.53 10.61 -9.23
N GLU A 3 -12.03 9.38 -9.22
CA GLU A 3 -12.58 8.73 -8.02
C GLU A 3 -11.45 8.13 -7.18
N LEU A 4 -11.59 8.21 -5.84
CA LEU A 4 -10.66 7.56 -4.92
C LEU A 4 -10.94 6.06 -4.89
N LYS A 5 -9.89 5.28 -5.11
CA LYS A 5 -9.92 3.82 -5.09
C LYS A 5 -9.01 3.30 -3.98
N VAL A 6 -9.28 2.08 -3.51
CA VAL A 6 -8.40 1.39 -2.56
C VAL A 6 -7.67 0.27 -3.28
N PHE A 7 -6.35 0.25 -3.16
CA PHE A 7 -5.51 -0.79 -3.73
C PHE A 7 -4.90 -1.64 -2.61
N LYS A 8 -5.17 -2.94 -2.65
CA LYS A 8 -4.53 -3.96 -1.82
C LYS A 8 -3.26 -4.42 -2.53
N VAL A 9 -2.12 -4.03 -1.99
CA VAL A 9 -0.79 -4.39 -2.50
C VAL A 9 -0.17 -5.44 -1.59
N VAL A 10 0.14 -6.59 -2.17
CA VAL A 10 0.85 -7.68 -1.49
C VAL A 10 2.22 -7.82 -2.13
N GLY A 11 3.25 -7.91 -1.30
CA GLY A 11 4.61 -8.04 -1.76
C GLY A 11 5.54 -8.57 -0.68
N GLU A 12 6.83 -8.53 -0.99
CA GLU A 12 7.88 -8.96 -0.09
C GLU A 12 9.11 -8.07 -0.23
N ILE A 13 9.85 -7.91 0.87
CA ILE A 13 11.14 -7.25 0.91
C ILE A 13 12.20 -8.33 0.94
N ARG A 14 13.05 -8.39 -0.09
CA ARG A 14 14.14 -9.34 -0.22
C ARG A 14 15.44 -8.71 0.27
N LYS A 15 15.95 -9.21 1.41
CA LYS A 15 17.30 -8.92 1.89
C LYS A 15 18.15 -10.19 1.80
N PRO A 16 19.50 -10.10 1.80
CA PRO A 16 20.37 -11.25 1.60
C PRO A 16 20.08 -12.45 2.51
N ASN A 17 19.60 -12.19 3.75
CA ASN A 17 19.43 -13.22 4.77
C ASN A 17 17.97 -13.53 5.11
N PHE A 18 17.01 -12.72 4.63
CA PHE A 18 15.60 -12.89 4.98
C PHE A 18 14.67 -12.18 4.00
N GLU A 19 13.46 -12.72 3.88
CA GLU A 19 12.35 -12.14 3.13
C GLU A 19 11.27 -11.70 4.10
N ILE A 20 10.79 -10.46 3.97
CA ILE A 20 9.71 -9.92 4.82
C ILE A 20 8.47 -9.73 3.96
N PRO A 21 7.42 -10.54 4.10
CA PRO A 21 6.16 -10.30 3.41
C PRO A 21 5.49 -9.03 3.96
N PHE A 22 4.83 -8.29 3.08
CA PHE A 22 4.00 -7.16 3.47
C PHE A 22 2.68 -7.17 2.71
N LYS A 23 1.67 -6.59 3.36
CA LYS A 23 0.35 -6.32 2.79
C LYS A 23 0.00 -4.89 3.16
N LYS A 24 -0.39 -4.10 2.18
CA LYS A 24 -0.75 -2.69 2.35
C LYS A 24 -2.01 -2.34 1.57
N GLU A 25 -2.91 -1.63 2.23
CA GLU A 25 -4.10 -1.06 1.62
C GLU A 25 -3.86 0.44 1.47
N ILE A 26 -3.92 0.94 0.23
CA ILE A 26 -3.54 2.31 -0.10
C ILE A 26 -4.68 2.97 -0.87
N VAL A 27 -5.12 4.14 -0.39
CA VAL A 27 -6.06 5.00 -1.12
C VAL A 27 -5.31 5.82 -2.16
N ALA A 28 -5.73 5.73 -3.42
CA ALA A 28 -5.16 6.48 -4.53
C ALA A 28 -6.16 6.68 -5.67
N LEU A 29 -5.88 7.63 -6.57
CA LEU A 29 -6.70 7.85 -7.77
C LEU A 29 -6.36 6.87 -8.88
N LYS A 30 -5.12 6.36 -8.90
CA LYS A 30 -4.59 5.46 -9.92
C LYS A 30 -3.60 4.48 -9.30
N LEU A 31 -3.42 3.34 -9.96
CA LEU A 31 -2.49 2.28 -9.56
C LEU A 31 -1.07 2.80 -9.34
N GLU A 32 -0.52 3.58 -10.28
CA GLU A 32 0.85 4.12 -10.21
C GLU A 32 1.12 4.89 -8.91
N GLN A 33 0.16 5.72 -8.50
CA GLN A 33 0.25 6.47 -7.24
C GLN A 33 0.23 5.56 -6.01
N ALA A 34 -0.57 4.48 -6.04
CA ALA A 34 -0.60 3.51 -4.97
C ALA A 34 0.75 2.80 -4.84
N LEU A 35 1.35 2.37 -5.96
CA LEU A 35 2.65 1.72 -5.96
C LEU A 35 3.77 2.64 -5.46
N GLU A 36 3.76 3.90 -5.90
CA GLU A 36 4.75 4.88 -5.44
C GLU A 36 4.66 5.12 -3.92
N LYS A 37 3.44 5.22 -3.37
CA LYS A 37 3.22 5.29 -1.92
C LYS A 37 3.77 4.06 -1.19
N VAL A 38 3.52 2.86 -1.73
CA VAL A 38 4.07 1.61 -1.16
C VAL A 38 5.60 1.64 -1.16
N TYR A 39 6.24 2.01 -2.27
CA TYR A 39 7.71 2.08 -2.33
C TYR A 39 8.28 3.08 -1.31
N CYS A 40 7.66 4.25 -1.17
CA CYS A 40 8.07 5.25 -0.20
C CYS A 40 7.89 4.77 1.24
N GLU A 41 6.73 4.22 1.58
CA GLU A 41 6.43 3.76 2.94
C GLU A 41 7.30 2.56 3.34
N ILE A 42 7.33 1.53 2.50
CA ILE A 42 8.12 0.32 2.75
C ILE A 42 9.61 0.64 2.75
N GLY A 43 10.07 1.46 1.80
CA GLY A 43 11.46 1.90 1.72
C GLY A 43 11.91 2.65 2.97
N SER A 44 11.11 3.60 3.46
CA SER A 44 11.39 4.36 4.67
C SER A 44 11.37 3.49 5.93
N ARG A 45 10.27 2.75 6.14
CA ARG A 45 10.04 1.95 7.36
C ARG A 45 11.02 0.80 7.52
N HIS A 46 11.37 0.14 6.41
CA HIS A 46 12.21 -1.08 6.44
C HIS A 46 13.63 -0.85 5.92
N ARG A 47 13.98 0.41 5.58
CA ARG A 47 15.26 0.80 4.96
C ARG A 47 15.58 -0.08 3.76
N ALA A 48 14.59 -0.24 2.88
CA ALA A 48 14.65 -1.11 1.72
C ALA A 48 14.80 -0.28 0.44
N LYS A 49 15.72 -0.69 -0.45
CA LYS A 49 15.81 -0.11 -1.79
C LYS A 49 14.64 -0.60 -2.64
N ARG A 50 14.23 0.16 -3.67
CA ARG A 50 13.16 -0.27 -4.60
C ARG A 50 13.47 -1.63 -5.23
N SER A 51 14.73 -1.90 -5.58
CA SER A 51 15.16 -3.20 -6.12
C SER A 51 15.03 -4.37 -5.15
N GLN A 52 14.88 -4.11 -3.85
CA GLN A 52 14.65 -5.12 -2.81
C GLN A 52 13.16 -5.32 -2.53
N ILE A 53 12.28 -4.44 -3.03
CA ILE A 53 10.84 -4.53 -2.81
C ILE A 53 10.24 -5.19 -4.04
N LYS A 54 9.70 -6.39 -3.87
CA LYS A 54 9.01 -7.12 -4.93
C LYS A 54 7.51 -7.08 -4.67
N ILE A 55 6.77 -6.52 -5.61
CA ILE A 55 5.31 -6.55 -5.59
C ILE A 55 4.85 -7.86 -6.23
N ILE A 56 4.02 -8.62 -5.51
CA ILE A 56 3.51 -9.94 -5.93
C ILE A 56 2.12 -9.79 -6.52
N LYS A 57 1.25 -9.01 -5.89
CA LYS A 57 -0.13 -8.82 -6.31
C LYS A 57 -0.59 -7.40 -6.02
N VAL A 58 -1.39 -6.86 -6.92
CA VAL A 58 -2.10 -5.60 -6.70
C VAL A 58 -3.53 -5.77 -7.16
N GLU A 59 -4.47 -5.43 -6.28
CA GLU A 59 -5.89 -5.52 -6.57
C GLU A 59 -6.59 -4.24 -6.12
N GLU A 60 -7.51 -3.75 -6.94
CA GLU A 60 -8.48 -2.75 -6.50
C GLU A 60 -9.55 -3.47 -5.68
N ILE A 61 -9.81 -3.00 -4.47
CA ILE A 61 -10.81 -3.58 -3.54
C ILE A 61 -11.85 -2.55 -3.18
N SER A 62 -13.07 -3.01 -2.84
CA SER A 62 -14.12 -2.09 -2.40
C SER A 62 -13.81 -1.51 -1.01
N PRO A 63 -14.32 -0.31 -0.67
CA PRO A 63 -14.21 0.27 0.67
C PRO A 63 -14.71 -0.64 1.81
N GLN A 64 -15.63 -1.56 1.49
CA GLN A 64 -16.23 -2.50 2.45
C GLN A 64 -15.28 -3.65 2.81
N GLU A 65 -14.43 -4.05 1.86
CA GLU A 65 -13.44 -5.13 2.00
C GLU A 65 -12.13 -4.69 2.66
N VAL A 66 -11.96 -3.39 2.89
CA VAL A 66 -10.79 -2.83 3.57
C VAL A 66 -10.69 -3.49 4.95
N GLU A 67 -9.48 -3.88 5.33
CA GLU A 67 -9.18 -4.46 6.64
C GLU A 67 -8.45 -3.43 7.52
N ASP A 68 -7.64 -2.56 6.92
CA ASP A 68 -6.87 -1.56 7.64
C ASP A 68 -7.77 -0.45 8.21
N LEU A 69 -7.80 -0.33 9.55
CA LEU A 69 -8.63 0.62 10.27
C LEU A 69 -8.28 2.07 9.95
N LEU A 70 -7.00 2.39 9.68
CA LEU A 70 -6.58 3.74 9.33
C LEU A 70 -7.10 4.12 7.94
N VAL A 71 -7.08 3.17 7.01
CA VAL A 71 -7.63 3.35 5.66
C VAL A 71 -9.15 3.53 5.72
N LYS A 72 -9.86 2.76 6.56
CA LYS A 72 -11.30 2.95 6.78
C LYS A 72 -11.65 4.35 7.27
N LYS A 73 -10.93 4.87 8.26
CA LYS A 73 -11.14 6.22 8.79
C LYS A 73 -10.90 7.30 7.72
N LEU A 74 -9.83 7.14 6.94
CA LEU A 74 -9.51 8.01 5.81
C LEU A 74 -10.65 8.06 4.78
N LEU A 75 -11.27 6.92 4.48
CA LEU A 75 -12.41 6.84 3.56
C LEU A 75 -13.70 7.40 4.16
N ALA A 76 -13.88 7.30 5.48
CA ALA A 76 -15.03 7.84 6.20
C ALA A 76 -15.02 9.38 6.34
N GLY A 77 -13.98 10.06 5.83
CA GLY A 77 -13.86 11.52 5.91
C GLY A 77 -13.37 12.04 7.26
N GLU A 78 -12.94 11.16 8.16
CA GLU A 78 -12.26 11.53 9.39
C GLU A 78 -10.79 11.80 9.07
N GLY A 79 -10.53 12.97 8.49
CA GLY A 79 -9.17 13.48 8.35
C GLY A 79 -8.55 13.59 9.74
N VAL A 80 -7.53 12.78 10.01
CA VAL A 80 -6.57 13.09 11.07
C VAL A 80 -5.89 14.38 10.62
N GLN A 81 -6.27 15.49 11.27
CA GLN A 81 -5.55 16.76 11.21
C GLN A 81 -4.14 16.59 11.77
#